data_AF-A0A7S3MT80-F1
#
_entry.id   AF-A0A7S3MT80-F1
#
_cell.length_a   1.000
_cell.length_b   1.000
_cell.length_c   1.000
_cell.angle_alpha   90.00
_cell.angle_beta   90.00
_cell.angle_gamma   90.00
#
_symmetry.space_group_name_H-M   'P 1'
#
loop_
_entity.id
_entity.type
_entity.pdbx_description
1 polymer ?
#
loop_
_entity_poly.entity_id
_entity_poly.type
_entity_poly.pdbx_seq_one_letter_code
_entity_poly.pdbx_strand_id
1 'polypeptide(L)'
;MVLLVEWSLNYPWLYFIVICISMMCEGAITSILPTETISHFGKKRGKQVYSYMFSSFGVSAIAGSILVALLQYEIGFTGMLYLCLALTLVSMFLTFLYSSGKNFKYAPLMQQTVRAQ
;
A
#
# COMPACT_ATOMS: atom_id res chain seq x y z
N MET A 1 -4.84 -6.88 -7.96
CA MET A 1 -4.99 -8.06 -7.10
C MET A 1 -6.45 -8.51 -6.96
N VAL A 2 -7.38 -7.62 -6.63
CA VAL A 2 -8.81 -7.97 -6.41
C VAL A 2 -9.44 -8.75 -7.57
N LEU A 3 -9.21 -8.33 -8.83
CA LEU A 3 -9.71 -9.03 -10.02
C LEU A 3 -9.12 -10.44 -10.20
N LEU A 4 -7.85 -10.65 -9.81
CA LEU A 4 -7.21 -11.96 -9.88
C LEU A 4 -7.81 -12.93 -8.85
N VAL A 5 -8.15 -12.40 -7.66
CA VAL A 5 -8.82 -13.17 -6.61
C VAL A 5 -10.22 -13.57 -7.07
N GLU A 6 -11.00 -12.63 -7.63
CA GLU A 6 -12.33 -12.92 -8.18
C GLU A 6 -12.26 -14.00 -9.28
N TRP A 7 -11.30 -13.88 -10.20
CA TRP A 7 -11.13 -14.87 -11.26
C TRP A 7 -10.73 -16.25 -10.72
N SER A 8 -9.88 -16.28 -9.68
CA SER A 8 -9.43 -17.53 -9.05
C SER A 8 -10.52 -18.28 -8.28
N LEU A 9 -11.66 -17.65 -7.94
CA LEU A 9 -12.81 -18.35 -7.32
C LEU A 9 -13.38 -19.44 -8.24
N ASN A 10 -13.22 -19.31 -9.56
CA ASN A 10 -13.66 -20.33 -10.52
C ASN A 10 -12.72 -21.54 -10.61
N TYR A 11 -11.46 -21.41 -10.15
CA TYR A 11 -10.42 -22.44 -10.28
C TYR A 11 -9.58 -22.53 -9.00
N PRO A 12 -9.81 -23.53 -8.13
CA PRO A 12 -9.20 -23.59 -6.79
C PRO A 12 -7.66 -23.67 -6.83
N TRP A 13 -7.08 -24.29 -7.86
CA TRP A 13 -5.63 -24.37 -8.05
C TRP A 13 -4.98 -23.01 -8.33
N LEU A 14 -5.69 -22.12 -9.04
CA LEU A 14 -5.19 -20.79 -9.34
C LEU A 14 -5.20 -19.89 -8.10
N TYR A 15 -6.11 -20.13 -7.15
CA TYR A 15 -6.18 -19.35 -5.91
C TYR A 15 -4.87 -19.40 -5.13
N PHE A 16 -4.27 -20.58 -4.98
CA PHE A 16 -2.99 -20.73 -4.28
C PHE A 16 -1.88 -19.91 -4.94
N ILE A 17 -1.76 -20.00 -6.27
CA ILE A 17 -0.75 -19.27 -7.04
C ILE A 17 -0.95 -17.76 -6.90
N VAL A 18 -2.19 -17.28 -7.04
CA VAL A 18 -2.52 -15.85 -6.93
C VAL A 18 -2.19 -15.30 -5.54
N ILE A 19 -2.49 -16.05 -4.47
CA ILE A 19 -2.17 -15.64 -3.10
C ILE A 19 -0.65 -15.62 -2.87
N CYS A 20 0.09 -16.63 -3.33
CA CYS A 20 1.55 -16.65 -3.22
C CYS A 20 2.19 -15.46 -3.92
N ILE A 21 1.79 -15.17 -5.17
CA ILE A 21 2.29 -14.01 -5.92
C ILE A 21 1.95 -12.71 -5.18
N SER A 22 0.72 -12.59 -4.67
CA SER A 22 0.28 -11.40 -3.94
C SER A 22 1.12 -11.15 -2.69
N MET A 23 1.39 -12.20 -1.90
CA MET A 23 2.24 -12.12 -0.71
C MET A 23 3.70 -11.83 -1.06
N MET A 24 4.21 -12.35 -2.18
CA MET A 24 5.55 -12.01 -2.66
C MET A 24 5.65 -10.53 -3.05
N CYS A 25 4.64 -9.97 -3.72
CA CYS A 25 4.62 -8.56 -4.09
C CYS A 25 4.59 -7.64 -2.86
N GLU A 26 3.73 -7.94 -1.88
CA GLU A 26 3.67 -7.20 -0.62
C GLU A 26 5.00 -7.29 0.16
N GLY A 27 5.62 -8.47 0.21
CA GLY A 27 6.94 -8.66 0.82
C GLY A 27 8.05 -7.86 0.14
N ALA A 28 8.04 -7.81 -1.20
CA ALA A 28 8.99 -7.02 -1.97
C ALA A 28 8.81 -5.51 -1.72
N ILE A 29 7.57 -5.02 -1.69
CA ILE A 29 7.27 -3.60 -1.43
C ILE A 29 7.68 -3.22 0.01
N THR A 30 7.33 -4.04 0.99
CA THR A 30 7.66 -3.78 2.40
C THR A 30 9.16 -3.78 2.67
N SER A 31 9.95 -4.61 1.95
CA SER A 31 11.41 -4.63 2.08
C SER A 31 12.13 -3.44 1.43
N ILE A 32 11.60 -2.88 0.34
CA ILE A 32 12.22 -1.72 -0.34
C ILE A 32 11.87 -0.38 0.31
N LEU A 33 10.66 -0.26 0.87
CA LEU A 33 10.14 0.95 1.51
C LEU A 33 11.08 1.61 2.53
N PRO A 34 11.71 0.91 3.50
CA PRO A 34 12.58 1.56 4.48
C PRO A 34 13.84 2.17 3.83
N THR A 35 14.39 1.49 2.81
CA THR A 35 15.59 1.93 2.10
C THR A 35 15.31 3.22 1.31
N GLU A 36 14.19 3.26 0.59
CA GLU A 36 13.75 4.45 -0.15
C GLU A 36 13.37 5.59 0.80
N THR A 37 12.70 5.30 1.92
CA THR A 37 12.31 6.32 2.90
C THR A 37 13.54 6.97 3.53
N ILE A 38 14.59 6.20 3.83
CA ILE A 38 15.84 6.75 4.36
C ILE A 38 16.59 7.55 3.28
N SER A 39 16.57 7.10 2.03
CA SER A 39 17.15 7.82 0.88
C SER A 39 16.51 9.20 0.70
N HIS A 40 15.17 9.29 0.80
CA HIS A 40 14.43 10.53 0.61
C HIS A 40 14.43 11.47 1.82
N PHE A 41 14.26 10.95 3.04
CA PHE A 41 14.06 11.76 4.25
C PHE A 41 15.29 11.83 5.17
N GLY A 42 16.38 11.15 4.82
CA GLY A 42 17.60 11.06 5.62
C GLY A 42 17.47 10.16 6.85
N LYS A 43 18.61 9.82 7.48
CA LYS A 43 18.68 8.84 8.57
C LYS A 43 17.88 9.21 9.83
N LYS A 44 17.79 10.51 10.17
CA LYS A 44 17.10 10.97 11.39
C LYS A 44 15.57 10.95 11.25
N ARG A 45 15.02 11.50 10.15
CA ARG A 45 13.58 11.59 9.91
C ARG A 45 12.99 10.37 9.22
N GLY A 46 13.78 9.65 8.41
CA GLY A 46 13.31 8.48 7.67
C GLY A 46 12.72 7.39 8.57
N LYS A 47 13.31 7.14 9.75
CA LYS A 47 12.78 6.18 10.73
C LYS A 47 11.40 6.59 11.26
N GLN A 48 11.21 7.88 11.56
CA GLN A 48 9.92 8.40 12.04
C GLN A 48 8.86 8.30 10.96
N VAL A 49 9.17 8.74 9.73
CA VAL A 49 8.24 8.69 8.59
C VAL A 49 7.84 7.25 8.27
N TYR A 50 8.79 6.32 8.22
CA TYR A 50 8.51 4.90 7.99
C TYR A 50 7.60 4.32 9.10
N SER A 51 7.86 4.65 10.36
CA SER A 51 6.99 4.23 11.48
C SER A 51 5.56 4.75 11.31
N TYR A 52 5.37 6.00 10.90
CA TYR A 52 4.03 6.55 10.64
C TYR A 52 3.33 5.84 9.47
N MET A 53 4.04 5.52 8.39
CA MET A 53 3.49 4.76 7.26
C MET A 53 3.08 3.35 7.67
N PHE A 54 3.87 2.68 8.51
CA PHE A 54 3.52 1.34 8.99
C PHE A 54 2.35 1.37 9.99
N SER A 55 2.26 2.41 10.82
CA SER A 55 1.10 2.60 11.72
C SER A 55 -0.20 2.85 10.94
N SER A 56 -0.18 3.64 9.87
CA SER A 56 -1.39 3.87 9.06
C SER A 56 -1.87 2.61 8.35
N PHE A 57 -0.96 1.71 7.96
CA PHE A 57 -1.31 0.38 7.46
C PHE A 57 -2.08 -0.43 8.52
N GLY A 58 -1.60 -0.45 9.76
CA GLY A 58 -2.29 -1.14 10.87
C GLY A 58 -3.70 -0.58 11.14
N VAL A 59 -3.85 0.75 11.17
CA VAL A 59 -5.16 1.39 11.34
C VAL A 59 -6.10 1.04 10.18
N SER A 60 -5.59 1.03 8.95
CA SER A 60 -6.38 0.66 7.77
C SER A 60 -6.83 -0.81 7.81
N ALA A 61 -5.99 -1.71 8.31
CA ALA A 61 -6.35 -3.13 8.47
C ALA A 61 -7.47 -3.33 9.50
N ILE A 62 -7.41 -2.61 10.63
CA ILE A 62 -8.48 -2.63 11.64
C ILE A 62 -9.78 -2.06 11.05
N ALA A 63 -9.71 -0.90 10.40
CA ALA A 63 -10.87 -0.27 9.77
C ALA A 63 -11.50 -1.17 8.70
N GLY A 64 -10.67 -1.82 7.88
CA GLY A 64 -11.12 -2.80 6.89
C GLY A 64 -11.81 -4.01 7.52
N SER A 65 -11.26 -4.53 8.62
CA SER A 65 -11.85 -5.67 9.34
C SER A 65 -13.22 -5.34 9.93
N ILE A 66 -13.37 -4.12 10.50
CA ILE A 66 -14.64 -3.62 11.01
C ILE A 66 -15.64 -3.44 9.87
N LEU A 67 -15.20 -2.87 8.75
CA LEU A 67 -16.06 -2.66 7.58
C LEU A 67 -16.58 -3.99 7.02
N VAL A 68 -15.72 -5.01 6.94
CA VAL A 68 -16.13 -6.37 6.55
C VAL A 68 -17.15 -6.93 7.53
N ALA A 69 -16.90 -6.85 8.84
CA ALA A 69 -17.81 -7.37 9.86
C ALA A 69 -19.23 -6.76 9.78
N LEU A 70 -19.33 -5.47 9.43
CA LEU A 70 -20.61 -4.76 9.37
C LEU A 70 -21.35 -4.97 8.04
N LEU A 71 -20.65 -4.90 6.91
CA LEU A 71 -21.28 -4.86 5.59
C LEU A 71 -21.34 -6.25 4.91
N GLN A 72 -20.60 -7.25 5.40
CA GLN A 72 -20.53 -8.57 4.74
C GLN A 72 -21.89 -9.26 4.72
N TYR A 73 -22.69 -9.08 5.77
CA TYR A 73 -24.02 -9.68 5.86
C TYR A 73 -25.00 -9.10 4.82
N GLU A 74 -24.93 -7.80 4.58
CA GLU A 74 -25.86 -7.08 3.70
C GLU A 74 -25.51 -7.22 2.21
N ILE A 75 -24.22 -7.12 1.86
CA ILE A 75 -23.77 -7.00 0.46
C ILE A 75 -23.16 -8.32 -0.08
N GLY A 76 -22.85 -9.26 0.82
CA GLY A 76 -22.19 -10.51 0.47
C GLY A 76 -20.71 -10.35 0.07
N PHE A 77 -20.06 -11.48 -0.23
CA PHE A 77 -18.63 -11.51 -0.55
C PHE A 77 -18.28 -10.80 -1.87
N THR A 78 -19.11 -10.95 -2.90
CA THR A 78 -18.88 -10.30 -4.20
C THR A 78 -18.99 -8.78 -4.10
N GLY A 79 -19.95 -8.28 -3.31
CA GLY A 79 -20.09 -6.86 -3.03
C GLY A 79 -18.88 -6.25 -2.33
N MET A 80 -18.31 -6.99 -1.38
CA MET A 80 -17.07 -6.60 -0.70
C MET A 80 -15.88 -6.48 -1.65
N LEU A 81 -15.77 -7.40 -2.62
CA LEU A 81 -14.71 -7.31 -3.63
C LEU A 81 -14.85 -6.05 -4.48
N TYR A 82 -16.07 -5.70 -4.93
CA TYR A 82 -16.28 -4.45 -5.67
C TYR A 82 -16.00 -3.20 -4.84
N LEU A 83 -16.33 -3.21 -3.55
CA LEU A 83 -16.02 -2.11 -2.64
C LEU A 83 -14.50 -1.94 -2.48
N CYS A 84 -13.76 -3.04 -2.30
CA CYS A 84 -12.29 -3.02 -2.30
C CYS A 84 -11.73 -2.49 -3.63
N LEU A 85 -12.30 -2.92 -4.76
CA LEU A 85 -11.88 -2.45 -6.08
C LEU A 85 -12.10 -0.93 -6.22
N ALA A 86 -13.26 -0.41 -5.81
CA ALA A 86 -13.54 1.02 -5.81
C ALA A 86 -12.54 1.81 -4.95
N LEU A 87 -12.24 1.33 -3.74
CA LEU A 87 -11.24 1.96 -2.87
C LEU A 87 -9.84 1.96 -3.50
N THR A 88 -9.45 0.88 -4.17
CA THR A 88 -8.15 0.82 -4.88
C THR A 88 -8.09 1.75 -6.09
N LEU A 89 -9.21 1.96 -6.80
CA LEU A 89 -9.26 2.92 -7.90
C LEU A 89 -9.15 4.36 -7.38
N VAL A 90 -9.81 4.68 -6.27
CA VAL A 90 -9.70 5.99 -5.62
C VAL A 90 -8.27 6.24 -5.15
N SER A 91 -7.61 5.26 -4.53
CA SER A 91 -6.22 5.42 -4.10
C SER A 91 -5.25 5.56 -5.27
N MET A 92 -5.47 4.80 -6.36
CA MET A 92 -4.70 4.95 -7.60
C MET A 92 -4.87 6.33 -8.21
N PHE A 93 -6.10 6.84 -8.25
CA PHE A 93 -6.40 8.18 -8.77
C PHE A 93 -5.75 9.29 -7.94
N LEU A 94 -5.85 9.21 -6.61
CA LEU A 94 -5.17 10.14 -5.69
C LEU A 94 -3.65 10.11 -5.87
N THR A 95 -3.08 8.91 -6.02
CA THR A 95 -1.64 8.72 -6.27
C THR A 95 -1.23 9.34 -7.60
N PHE A 96 -2.04 9.17 -8.64
CA PHE A 96 -1.82 9.77 -9.95
C PHE A 96 -1.85 11.31 -9.89
N LEU A 97 -2.85 11.91 -9.23
CA LEU A 97 -2.92 13.36 -9.03
C LEU A 97 -1.70 13.89 -8.27
N TYR A 98 -1.27 13.17 -7.23
CA TYR A 98 -0.12 13.56 -6.43
C TYR A 98 1.21 13.38 -7.19
N SER A 99 1.32 12.35 -8.05
CA SER A 99 2.47 12.15 -8.92
C SER A 99 2.59 13.26 -9.96
N SER A 100 1.48 13.68 -10.57
CA SER A 100 1.45 14.79 -11.54
C SER A 100 1.81 16.15 -10.91
N GLY A 101 1.45 16.38 -9.65
CA GLY A 101 1.65 17.66 -8.97
C GLY A 101 3.08 17.91 -8.45
N LYS A 102 4.02 16.95 -8.52
CA LYS A 102 5.20 16.96 -7.65
C LYS A 102 6.56 16.69 -8.33
N ASN A 103 7.14 17.72 -8.97
CA ASN A 103 8.60 17.96 -9.01
C ASN A 103 9.09 18.50 -7.65
N PHE A 104 9.00 17.71 -6.57
CA PHE A 104 9.40 18.22 -5.25
C PHE A 104 10.92 18.23 -5.09
N LYS A 105 11.52 19.37 -5.47
CA LYS A 105 12.86 19.83 -5.07
C LYS A 105 12.93 20.01 -3.54
N TYR A 106 12.91 18.93 -2.77
CA TYR A 106 13.34 18.99 -1.36
C TYR A 106 14.85 18.73 -1.18
N ALA A 107 15.59 18.59 -2.29
CA ALA A 107 16.98 18.14 -2.27
C ALA A 107 18.07 19.17 -1.88
N PRO A 108 17.93 20.51 -1.95
CA PRO A 108 19.13 21.34 -1.76
C PRO A 108 19.60 21.47 -0.30
N LEU A 109 18.76 21.16 0.70
CA LEU A 109 19.15 21.31 2.13
C LEU A 109 19.67 20.04 2.80
N MET A 110 19.51 18.85 2.20
CA MET A 110 19.94 17.57 2.81
C MET A 110 21.16 16.92 2.15
N GLN A 111 21.54 17.32 0.93
CA GLN A 111 22.78 16.86 0.30
C GLN A 111 24.05 17.46 0.94
N GLN A 112 23.94 18.57 1.67
CA GLN A 112 25.10 19.18 2.34
C GLN A 112 25.55 18.39 3.58
N THR A 113 24.66 17.67 4.27
CA THR A 113 25.03 16.91 5.48
C THR A 113 25.67 15.55 5.18
N VAL A 114 25.42 14.97 4.00
CA VAL A 114 26.06 13.70 3.58
C VAL A 114 27.47 13.90 3.05
N ARG A 115 27.84 15.11 2.61
CA ARG A 115 29.22 15.45 2.21
C ARG A 115 30.12 15.91 3.37
N ALA A 116 29.57 16.03 4.59
CA ALA A 116 30.29 16.52 5.77
C ALA A 116 30.60 15.43 6.80
N GLN A 117 30.35 14.16 6.47
CA GLN A 117 30.76 12.98 7.25
C GLN A 117 31.57 12.05 6.36
#